data_AF-A0A6N6L793-F1
#
_entry.id   AF-A0A6N6L793-F1
#
_cell.length_a   1.000
_cell.length_b   1.000
_cell.length_c   1.000
_cell.angle_alpha   90.00
_cell.angle_beta   90.00
_cell.angle_gamma   90.00
#
_symmetry.space_group_name_H-M   'P 1'
#
loop_
_entity.id
_entity.type
_entity.pdbx_description
1 polymer ?
#
loop_
_entity_poly.entity_id
_entity_poly.type
_entity_poly.pdbx_seq_one_letter_code
_entity_poly.pdbx_strand_id
1 'polypeptide(L)'
;MTDALAITLGMLALYFYLKDWRWAMLLLLVAAAFTWPLMVIGILILLAFPRQDTGSASAPWRLNLWAALALSLLWLFAVIYYHFIEGRYPDFGLAIYRPTVWLSIPLGLVFVFLLFFYALDSKSLFDFRSYFRQLKWPWLLLGVVIFLGLRWVVTTFSQPGGLGYAWYFTRLSLDTINRPLIFLLAHIVYFGPFVLLTVFFFRRFAKQIHRFGLGMSLFMLMHLVLTLDSETRHLVNVLPFFVAFTALAVNDLRWPRWFYWGLAVVGILTSKTFIHFGTLSGSEFEFPRQWYFMNHGPWINNDMYVVQGVVILLVAAGMFWIIQKQRSLRNVSP
;
A
#
# COMPACT_ATOMS: atom_id res chain seq x y z
N MET A 1 1.01 19.46 -4.79
CA MET A 1 2.08 18.76 -4.06
C MET A 1 2.66 17.67 -4.95
N THR A 2 3.98 17.41 -4.89
CA THR A 2 4.63 16.48 -5.82
C THR A 2 4.93 15.15 -5.14
N ASP A 3 4.73 14.06 -5.87
CA ASP A 3 5.01 12.70 -5.44
C ASP A 3 6.49 12.49 -5.05
N ALA A 4 7.40 13.24 -5.67
CA ALA A 4 8.83 13.24 -5.33
C ALA A 4 9.09 13.65 -3.87
N LEU A 5 8.37 14.66 -3.38
CA LEU A 5 8.49 15.10 -1.99
C LEU A 5 7.96 14.03 -1.03
N ALA A 6 6.82 13.42 -1.34
CA ALA A 6 6.25 12.34 -0.55
C ALA A 6 7.19 11.12 -0.46
N ILE A 7 7.79 10.70 -1.58
CA ILE A 7 8.81 9.64 -1.60
C ILE A 7 10.01 10.02 -0.72
N THR A 8 10.50 11.26 -0.84
CA THR A 8 11.65 11.75 -0.08
C THR A 8 11.38 11.72 1.42
N LEU A 9 10.19 12.15 1.85
CA LEU A 9 9.78 12.07 3.25
C LEU A 9 9.67 10.63 3.70
N GLY A 10 9.15 9.73 2.86
CA GLY A 10 9.14 8.29 3.07
C GLY A 10 10.54 7.73 3.37
N MET A 11 11.52 8.09 2.53
CA MET A 11 12.91 7.67 2.69
C MET A 11 13.51 8.21 3.99
N LEU A 12 13.28 9.50 4.29
CA LEU A 12 13.75 10.14 5.53
C LEU A 12 13.11 9.51 6.77
N ALA A 13 11.81 9.21 6.75
CA ALA A 13 11.13 8.55 7.85
C ALA A 13 11.70 7.17 8.12
N LEU A 14 11.91 6.38 7.07
CA LEU A 14 12.55 5.08 7.19
C LEU A 14 13.97 5.23 7.75
N TYR A 15 14.76 6.13 7.18
CA TYR A 15 16.14 6.37 7.62
C TYR A 15 16.23 6.81 9.09
N PHE A 16 15.47 7.83 9.51
CA PHE A 16 15.47 8.33 10.88
C PHE A 16 14.92 7.31 11.87
N TYR A 17 13.90 6.54 11.49
CA TYR A 17 13.41 5.43 12.31
C TYR A 17 14.49 4.36 12.51
N LEU A 18 15.19 3.97 11.45
CA LEU A 18 16.27 2.98 11.52
C LEU A 18 17.46 3.45 12.38
N LYS A 19 17.71 4.77 12.44
CA LYS A 19 18.75 5.41 13.26
C LYS A 19 18.28 5.79 14.68
N ASP A 20 17.02 5.58 15.03
CA ASP A 20 16.37 6.08 16.26
C ASP A 20 16.53 7.61 16.47
N TRP A 21 16.53 8.38 15.38
CA TRP A 21 16.67 9.85 15.40
C TRP A 21 15.33 10.54 15.61
N ARG A 22 14.82 10.53 16.85
CA ARG A 22 13.46 10.99 17.19
C ARG A 22 13.23 12.48 16.94
N TRP A 23 14.23 13.33 17.18
CA TRP A 23 14.14 14.75 16.86
C TRP A 23 13.97 15.00 15.36
N ALA A 24 14.71 14.25 14.53
CA ALA A 24 14.57 14.32 13.08
C ALA A 24 13.19 13.83 12.62
N MET A 25 12.63 12.82 13.29
CA MET A 25 11.23 12.38 13.06
C MET A 25 10.20 13.46 13.44
N LEU A 26 10.41 14.24 14.50
CA LEU A 26 9.53 15.36 14.84
C LEU A 26 9.59 16.49 13.81
N LEU A 27 10.78 16.83 13.31
CA LEU A 27 10.92 17.79 12.21
C LEU A 27 10.22 17.27 10.94
N LEU A 28 10.36 15.98 10.67
CA LEU A 28 9.71 15.33 9.54
C LEU A 28 8.18 15.33 9.69
N LEU A 29 7.66 15.20 10.92
CA LEU A 29 6.23 15.32 11.21
C LEU A 29 5.68 16.69 10.80
N VAL A 30 6.42 17.76 11.12
CA VAL A 30 6.06 19.13 10.71
C VAL A 30 6.04 19.24 9.19
N ALA A 31 7.11 18.78 8.52
CA ALA A 31 7.17 18.78 7.06
C ALA A 31 6.02 17.98 6.42
N ALA A 32 5.73 16.79 6.95
CA ALA A 32 4.67 15.90 6.48
C ALA A 32 3.26 16.48 6.67
N ALA A 33 3.03 17.36 7.65
CA ALA A 33 1.71 17.94 7.87
C ALA A 33 1.27 18.88 6.74
N PHE A 34 2.21 19.66 6.20
CA PHE A 34 1.99 20.49 5.00
C PHE A 34 2.10 19.67 3.72
N THR A 35 2.79 18.53 3.86
CA THR A 35 3.25 17.49 2.96
C THR A 35 2.28 16.50 2.32
N TRP A 36 1.80 15.63 3.20
CA TRP A 36 1.14 14.37 2.98
C TRP A 36 0.51 14.01 4.34
N PRO A 37 -0.67 14.56 4.68
CA PRO A 37 -1.18 14.54 6.06
C PRO A 37 -1.27 13.15 6.69
N LEU A 38 -1.55 12.13 5.90
CA LEU A 38 -1.57 10.73 6.34
C LEU A 38 -0.23 10.26 6.93
N MET A 39 0.88 10.76 6.38
CA MET A 39 2.22 10.43 6.86
C MET A 39 2.47 10.92 8.28
N VAL A 40 1.76 11.97 8.73
CA VAL A 40 1.83 12.44 10.13
C VAL A 40 1.40 11.34 11.10
N ILE A 41 0.30 10.65 10.80
CA ILE A 41 -0.20 9.55 11.63
C ILE A 41 0.84 8.41 11.66
N GLY A 42 1.42 8.09 10.51
CA GLY A 42 2.49 7.10 10.41
C GLY A 42 3.71 7.47 11.26
N ILE A 43 4.17 8.71 11.20
CA ILE A 43 5.31 9.20 12.00
C ILE A 43 4.98 9.17 13.50
N LEU A 44 3.76 9.53 13.90
CA LEU A 44 3.31 9.42 15.29
C LEU A 44 3.37 7.98 15.81
N ILE A 45 2.94 7.00 15.00
CA ILE A 45 3.06 5.58 15.35
C ILE A 45 4.53 5.19 15.56
N LEU A 46 5.41 5.61 14.65
CA LEU A 46 6.85 5.30 14.73
C LEU A 46 7.54 5.99 15.92
N LEU A 47 7.13 7.21 16.29
CA LEU A 47 7.60 7.92 17.48
C LEU A 47 7.11 7.28 18.77
N ALA A 48 5.85 6.84 18.79
CA ALA A 48 5.23 6.18 19.93
C ALA A 48 5.88 4.83 20.24
N PHE A 49 6.24 4.09 19.19
CA PHE A 49 6.79 2.74 19.28
C PHE A 49 8.14 2.64 18.55
N PRO A 50 9.25 2.97 19.23
CA PRO A 50 10.58 2.94 18.62
C PRO A 50 10.97 1.51 18.22
N ARG A 51 11.98 1.40 17.35
CA ARG A 51 12.50 0.12 16.86
C ARG A 51 12.91 -0.78 18.03
N GLN A 52 12.41 -2.00 18.01
CA GLN A 52 12.81 -3.07 18.94
C GLN A 52 12.93 -4.36 18.16
N ASP A 53 14.03 -5.10 18.35
CA ASP A 53 14.11 -6.46 17.84
C ASP A 53 13.32 -7.38 18.76
N THR A 54 12.05 -7.55 18.45
CA THR A 54 11.15 -8.39 19.26
C THR A 54 11.15 -9.85 18.82
N GLY A 55 11.98 -10.22 17.84
CA GLY A 55 11.80 -11.45 17.08
C GLY A 55 10.47 -11.49 16.32
N SER A 56 10.23 -12.56 15.56
CA SER A 56 9.01 -12.75 14.76
C SER A 56 8.16 -13.92 15.27
N ALA A 57 7.78 -13.90 16.56
CA ALA A 57 6.89 -14.91 17.10
C ALA A 57 5.50 -14.79 16.43
N SER A 58 5.06 -15.86 15.76
CA SER A 58 3.76 -15.91 15.09
C SER A 58 2.61 -15.77 16.09
N ALA A 59 1.50 -15.20 15.62
CA ALA A 59 0.28 -15.09 16.41
C ALA A 59 -0.37 -16.47 16.60
N PRO A 60 -1.20 -16.67 17.65
CA PRO A 60 -2.05 -17.85 17.74
C PRO A 60 -2.93 -17.96 16.49
N TRP A 61 -2.88 -19.10 15.79
CA TRP A 61 -3.49 -19.23 14.46
C TRP A 61 -4.98 -18.87 14.43
N ARG A 62 -5.75 -19.28 15.46
CA ARG A 62 -7.19 -18.98 15.56
C ARG A 62 -7.45 -17.49 15.68
N LEU A 63 -6.66 -16.80 16.50
CA LEU A 63 -6.81 -15.37 16.72
C LEU A 63 -6.51 -14.59 15.45
N ASN A 64 -5.42 -14.96 14.77
CA ASN A 64 -5.07 -14.39 13.47
C ASN A 64 -6.15 -14.65 12.40
N LEU A 65 -6.65 -15.89 12.32
CA LEU A 65 -7.73 -16.27 11.41
C LEU A 65 -8.98 -15.41 11.65
N TRP A 66 -9.45 -15.33 12.89
CA TRP A 66 -10.66 -14.56 13.22
C TRP A 66 -10.48 -13.07 12.98
N ALA A 67 -9.31 -12.50 13.27
CA ALA A 67 -9.02 -11.10 12.99
C ALA A 67 -9.03 -10.81 11.47
N ALA A 68 -8.39 -11.67 10.67
CA ALA A 68 -8.40 -11.54 9.21
C ALA A 68 -9.81 -11.70 8.62
N LEU A 69 -10.59 -12.67 9.12
CA LEU A 69 -12.00 -12.85 8.73
C LEU A 69 -12.83 -11.61 9.10
N ALA A 70 -12.69 -11.08 10.31
CA ALA A 70 -13.43 -9.91 10.76
C ALA A 70 -13.14 -8.67 9.88
N LEU A 71 -11.88 -8.42 9.53
CA LEU A 71 -11.50 -7.33 8.63
C LEU A 71 -12.04 -7.53 7.21
N SER A 72 -12.05 -8.77 6.72
CA SER A 72 -12.59 -9.11 5.40
C SER A 72 -14.10 -8.91 5.35
N LEU A 73 -14.82 -9.31 6.41
CA LEU A 73 -16.26 -9.10 6.55
C LEU A 73 -16.60 -7.63 6.74
N LEU A 74 -15.78 -6.86 7.46
CA LEU A 74 -15.96 -5.41 7.59
C LEU A 74 -15.84 -4.71 6.23
N TRP A 75 -14.83 -5.08 5.43
CA TRP A 75 -14.70 -4.57 4.06
C TRP A 75 -15.91 -4.97 3.20
N LEU A 76 -16.35 -6.23 3.26
CA LEU A 76 -17.53 -6.69 2.53
C LEU A 76 -18.79 -5.94 2.93
N PHE A 77 -18.98 -5.69 4.24
CA PHE A 77 -20.08 -4.90 4.75
C PHE A 77 -20.05 -3.47 4.19
N ALA A 78 -18.88 -2.82 4.16
CA ALA A 78 -18.72 -1.48 3.59
C ALA A 78 -19.08 -1.47 2.09
N VAL A 79 -18.62 -2.45 1.33
CA VAL A 79 -18.99 -2.63 -0.09
C VAL A 79 -20.49 -2.78 -0.23
N ILE A 80 -21.14 -3.64 0.57
CA ILE A 80 -22.58 -3.88 0.49
C ILE A 80 -23.37 -2.61 0.81
N TYR A 81 -23.00 -1.94 1.88
CA TYR A 81 -23.64 -0.73 2.35
C TYR A 81 -23.56 0.39 1.31
N TYR A 82 -22.35 0.74 0.86
CA TYR A 82 -22.18 1.85 -0.07
C TYR A 82 -22.73 1.56 -1.48
N HIS A 83 -22.52 0.35 -2.00
CA HIS A 83 -22.93 0.03 -3.37
C HIS A 83 -24.40 -0.36 -3.49
N PHE A 84 -24.88 -1.28 -2.65
CA PHE A 84 -26.22 -1.87 -2.81
C PHE A 84 -27.30 -1.18 -1.96
N ILE A 85 -26.94 -0.58 -0.82
CA ILE A 85 -27.93 0.07 0.08
C ILE A 85 -28.05 1.56 -0.22
N GLU A 86 -26.94 2.31 -0.15
CA GLU A 86 -26.97 3.75 -0.45
C GLU A 86 -26.99 4.04 -1.95
N GLY A 87 -26.67 3.06 -2.80
CA GLY A 87 -26.62 3.25 -4.25
C GLY A 87 -25.58 4.27 -4.69
N ARG A 88 -24.50 4.45 -3.92
CA ARG A 88 -23.41 5.37 -4.28
C ARG A 88 -22.59 4.82 -5.43
N TYR A 89 -22.11 5.73 -6.26
CA TYR A 89 -21.16 5.47 -7.33
C TYR A 89 -19.93 6.35 -7.12
N PRO A 90 -18.75 5.94 -7.62
CA PRO A 90 -17.59 6.81 -7.66
C PRO A 90 -17.94 8.12 -8.37
N ASP A 91 -17.52 9.26 -7.80
CA ASP A 91 -17.69 10.57 -8.41
C ASP A 91 -16.95 10.66 -9.77
N PHE A 92 -17.25 11.69 -10.55
CA PHE A 92 -16.67 11.95 -11.89
C PHE A 92 -17.15 11.02 -13.02
N GLY A 93 -18.31 10.37 -12.85
CA GLY A 93 -18.93 9.59 -13.93
C GLY A 93 -18.23 8.25 -14.22
N LEU A 94 -17.33 7.80 -13.33
CA LEU A 94 -16.72 6.49 -13.40
C LEU A 94 -17.72 5.42 -12.96
N ALA A 95 -18.59 5.02 -13.88
CA ALA A 95 -19.54 3.96 -13.64
C ALA A 95 -18.81 2.65 -13.29
N ILE A 96 -19.17 2.06 -12.15
CA ILE A 96 -18.75 0.71 -11.78
C ILE A 96 -19.09 -0.23 -12.93
N TYR A 97 -18.11 -0.99 -13.42
CA TYR A 97 -18.32 -1.91 -14.53
C TYR A 97 -19.16 -3.11 -14.07
N ARG A 98 -20.50 -2.96 -14.17
CA ARG A 98 -21.52 -3.91 -13.69
C ARG A 98 -21.23 -5.38 -14.02
N PRO A 99 -20.77 -5.75 -15.24
CA PRO A 99 -20.54 -7.15 -15.57
C PRO A 99 -19.51 -7.85 -14.68
N THR A 100 -18.56 -7.12 -14.10
CA THR A 100 -17.46 -7.72 -13.32
C THR A 100 -17.61 -7.59 -11.82
N VAL A 101 -18.58 -6.83 -11.31
CA VAL A 101 -18.75 -6.59 -9.85
C VAL A 101 -18.81 -7.88 -9.05
N TRP A 102 -19.57 -8.86 -9.54
CA TRP A 102 -19.73 -10.16 -8.90
C TRP A 102 -18.44 -11.00 -8.85
N LEU A 103 -17.47 -10.72 -9.74
CA LEU A 103 -16.14 -11.30 -9.69
C LEU A 103 -15.19 -10.47 -8.82
N SER A 104 -15.32 -9.13 -8.84
CA SER A 104 -14.50 -8.23 -8.04
C SER A 104 -14.70 -8.46 -6.54
N ILE A 105 -15.94 -8.68 -6.08
CA ILE A 105 -16.26 -8.88 -4.66
C ILE A 105 -15.51 -10.10 -4.06
N PRO A 106 -15.66 -11.34 -4.58
CA PRO A 106 -14.98 -12.50 -4.02
C PRO A 106 -13.46 -12.40 -4.15
N LEU A 107 -12.93 -11.83 -5.24
CA LEU A 107 -11.48 -11.65 -5.38
C LEU A 107 -10.94 -10.59 -4.41
N GLY A 108 -11.67 -9.49 -4.20
CA GLY A 108 -11.36 -8.51 -3.17
C GLY A 108 -11.40 -9.11 -1.77
N LEU A 109 -12.39 -9.95 -1.48
CA LEU A 109 -12.50 -10.65 -0.19
C LEU A 109 -11.30 -11.58 0.05
N VAL A 110 -10.93 -12.39 -0.95
CA VAL A 110 -9.75 -13.26 -0.87
C VAL A 110 -8.47 -12.44 -0.69
N PHE A 111 -8.33 -11.33 -1.42
CA PHE A 111 -7.18 -10.45 -1.29
C PHE A 111 -7.08 -9.86 0.12
N VAL A 112 -8.15 -9.23 0.63
CA VAL A 112 -8.19 -8.64 1.98
C VAL A 112 -7.91 -9.69 3.04
N PHE A 113 -8.49 -10.88 2.91
CA PHE A 113 -8.25 -11.98 3.83
C PHE A 113 -6.78 -12.38 3.86
N LEU A 114 -6.17 -12.67 2.70
CA LEU A 114 -4.77 -13.08 2.63
C LEU A 114 -3.82 -11.96 3.09
N LEU A 115 -4.13 -10.72 2.75
CA LEU A 115 -3.39 -9.54 3.17
C LEU A 115 -3.31 -9.47 4.70
N PHE A 116 -4.46 -9.49 5.38
CA PHE A 116 -4.50 -9.37 6.83
C PHE A 116 -4.09 -10.66 7.55
N PHE A 117 -4.37 -11.84 6.99
CA PHE A 117 -3.94 -13.11 7.57
C PHE A 117 -2.41 -13.20 7.71
N TYR A 118 -1.65 -12.66 6.74
CA TYR A 118 -0.20 -12.63 6.87
C TYR A 118 0.31 -11.39 7.60
N ALA A 119 -0.32 -10.23 7.43
CA ALA A 119 0.12 -9.00 8.08
C ALA A 119 -0.16 -8.97 9.60
N LEU A 120 -1.11 -9.78 10.08
CA LEU A 120 -1.42 -9.94 11.49
C LEU A 120 -0.72 -11.15 12.12
N ASP A 121 0.15 -11.88 11.42
CA ASP A 121 0.89 -13.04 11.96
C ASP A 121 2.05 -12.63 12.88
N SER A 122 1.74 -11.86 13.93
CA SER A 122 2.67 -11.49 14.99
C SER A 122 1.97 -11.48 16.35
N LYS A 123 2.55 -12.20 17.31
CA LYS A 123 2.06 -12.23 18.70
C LYS A 123 2.02 -10.84 19.33
N SER A 124 2.96 -9.96 18.98
CA SER A 124 3.05 -8.61 19.56
C SER A 124 1.85 -7.72 19.24
N LEU A 125 1.15 -7.98 18.12
CA LEU A 125 -0.04 -7.24 17.72
C LEU A 125 -1.27 -7.56 18.58
N PHE A 126 -1.27 -8.69 19.26
CA PHE A 126 -2.38 -9.13 20.11
C PHE A 126 -2.08 -9.05 21.61
N ASP A 127 -0.84 -8.72 21.97
CA ASP A 127 -0.44 -8.55 23.36
C ASP A 127 -0.61 -7.08 23.79
N PHE A 128 -1.83 -6.72 24.21
CA PHE A 128 -2.14 -5.35 24.66
C PHE A 128 -1.20 -4.85 25.78
N ARG A 129 -0.69 -5.74 26.63
CA ARG A 129 0.28 -5.37 27.67
C ARG A 129 1.59 -4.87 27.07
N SER A 130 2.02 -5.44 25.94
CA SER A 130 3.20 -4.99 25.21
C SER A 130 3.03 -3.58 24.64
N TYR A 131 1.82 -3.13 24.31
CA TYR A 131 1.57 -1.77 23.81
C TYR A 131 1.97 -0.75 24.88
N PHE A 132 1.38 -0.85 26.08
CA PHE A 132 1.69 0.06 27.18
C PHE A 132 3.15 0.02 27.62
N ARG A 133 3.78 -1.16 27.58
CA ARG A 133 5.19 -1.33 27.96
C ARG A 133 6.17 -0.72 26.94
N GLN A 134 5.87 -0.83 25.66
CA GLN A 134 6.76 -0.34 24.60
C GLN A 134 6.53 1.13 24.27
N LEU A 135 5.35 1.65 24.61
CA LEU A 135 4.94 3.01 24.33
C LEU A 135 5.86 4.04 24.99
N LYS A 136 6.38 4.97 24.18
CA LYS A 136 7.19 6.09 24.65
C LYS A 136 6.34 7.35 24.77
N TRP A 137 5.63 7.45 25.89
CA TRP A 137 4.72 8.55 26.20
C TRP A 137 5.26 9.96 25.93
N PRO A 138 6.51 10.33 26.32
CA PRO A 138 6.99 11.70 26.08
C PRO A 138 7.01 12.07 24.59
N TRP A 139 7.42 11.13 23.72
CA TRP A 139 7.51 11.36 22.28
C TRP A 139 6.14 11.33 21.61
N LEU A 140 5.24 10.45 22.06
CA LEU A 140 3.86 10.44 21.59
C LEU A 140 3.15 11.76 21.96
N LEU A 141 3.23 12.19 23.22
CA LEU A 141 2.57 13.42 23.69
C LEU A 141 3.10 14.65 22.96
N LEU A 142 4.42 14.77 22.84
CA LEU A 142 5.04 15.87 22.10
C LEU A 142 4.61 15.87 20.62
N GLY A 143 4.62 14.71 19.97
CA GLY A 143 4.15 14.56 18.59
C GLY A 143 2.67 14.93 18.44
N VAL A 144 1.81 14.51 19.36
CA VAL A 144 0.37 14.83 19.36
C VAL A 144 0.15 16.32 19.54
N VAL A 145 0.86 16.99 20.46
CA VAL A 145 0.77 18.44 20.65
C VAL A 145 1.15 19.18 19.36
N ILE A 146 2.26 18.78 18.72
CA ILE A 146 2.69 19.37 17.44
C ILE A 146 1.63 19.12 16.36
N PHE A 147 1.11 17.90 16.24
CA PHE A 147 0.06 17.57 15.27
C PHE A 147 -1.20 18.39 15.48
N LEU A 148 -1.68 18.55 16.72
CA LEU A 148 -2.87 19.34 17.02
C LEU A 148 -2.64 20.83 16.70
N GLY A 149 -1.45 21.37 17.03
CA GLY A 149 -1.08 22.73 16.65
C GLY A 149 -1.04 22.94 15.13
N LEU A 150 -0.43 22.01 14.40
CA LEU A 150 -0.39 22.05 12.93
C LEU A 150 -1.79 21.92 12.32
N ARG A 151 -2.61 21.01 12.85
CA ARG A 151 -4.00 20.85 12.42
C ARG A 151 -4.79 22.13 12.64
N TRP A 152 -4.64 22.77 13.80
CA TRP A 152 -5.27 24.06 14.07
C TRP A 152 -4.85 25.10 13.04
N VAL A 153 -3.55 25.28 12.80
CA VAL A 153 -3.03 26.19 11.75
C VAL A 153 -3.65 25.87 10.38
N VAL A 154 -3.58 24.60 9.95
CA VAL A 154 -4.14 24.21 8.64
C VAL A 154 -5.63 24.52 8.60
N THR A 155 -6.43 24.16 9.60
CA THR A 155 -7.88 24.41 9.58
C THR A 155 -8.26 25.89 9.66
N THR A 156 -7.44 26.72 10.30
CA THR A 156 -7.69 28.16 10.42
C THR A 156 -7.35 28.91 9.14
N PHE A 157 -6.28 28.51 8.45
CA PHE A 157 -5.74 29.25 7.30
C PHE A 157 -6.05 28.60 5.95
N SER A 158 -6.53 27.35 5.91
CA SER A 158 -6.95 26.70 4.65
C SER A 158 -8.45 26.90 4.39
N GLN A 159 -8.81 26.90 3.12
CA GLN A 159 -10.22 26.83 2.73
C GLN A 159 -10.75 25.41 2.99
N PRO A 160 -12.02 25.24 3.38
CA PRO A 160 -12.63 23.92 3.53
C PRO A 160 -12.48 23.12 2.24
N GLY A 161 -11.77 22.00 2.30
CA GLY A 161 -11.71 21.04 1.20
C GLY A 161 -13.07 20.34 1.05
N GLY A 162 -13.53 20.16 -0.19
CA GLY A 162 -14.79 19.46 -0.47
C GLY A 162 -14.77 17.95 -0.23
N LEU A 163 -13.60 17.36 0.07
CA LEU A 163 -13.41 15.92 0.20
C LEU A 163 -13.16 15.55 1.67
N GLY A 164 -14.17 14.98 2.33
CA GLY A 164 -14.10 14.53 3.72
C GLY A 164 -13.65 13.07 3.89
N TYR A 165 -13.47 12.64 5.14
CA TYR A 165 -13.12 11.23 5.45
C TYR A 165 -14.20 10.24 4.99
N ALA A 166 -15.48 10.58 5.16
CA ALA A 166 -16.58 9.72 4.72
C ALA A 166 -16.55 9.48 3.20
N TRP A 167 -16.20 10.51 2.43
CA TRP A 167 -15.98 10.39 0.99
C TRP A 167 -14.83 9.43 0.71
N TYR A 168 -13.69 9.56 1.40
CA TYR A 168 -12.54 8.69 1.22
C TYR A 168 -12.86 7.22 1.53
N PHE A 169 -13.58 6.93 2.62
CA PHE A 169 -13.99 5.55 2.96
C PHE A 169 -14.99 4.96 1.97
N THR A 170 -15.91 5.78 1.47
CA THR A 170 -16.82 5.39 0.38
C THR A 170 -16.00 4.97 -0.83
N ARG A 171 -15.04 5.81 -1.22
CA ARG A 171 -14.17 5.58 -2.36
C ARG A 171 -13.30 4.33 -2.21
N LEU A 172 -12.66 4.15 -1.05
CA LEU A 172 -11.86 2.97 -0.73
C LEU A 172 -12.66 1.68 -0.88
N SER A 173 -13.97 1.71 -0.61
CA SER A 173 -14.84 0.55 -0.76
C SER A 173 -15.26 0.35 -2.23
N LEU A 174 -15.73 1.41 -2.90
CA LEU A 174 -16.29 1.32 -4.25
C LEU A 174 -15.23 1.11 -5.34
N ASP A 175 -14.07 1.76 -5.22
CA ASP A 175 -13.01 1.65 -6.23
C ASP A 175 -12.44 0.22 -6.31
N THR A 176 -12.46 -0.51 -5.20
CA THR A 176 -11.99 -1.92 -5.16
C THR A 176 -12.86 -2.88 -5.97
N ILE A 177 -14.15 -2.55 -6.17
CA ILE A 177 -15.09 -3.40 -6.90
C ILE A 177 -15.33 -2.96 -8.34
N ASN A 178 -14.80 -1.80 -8.74
CA ASN A 178 -14.98 -1.26 -10.08
C ASN A 178 -14.57 -2.28 -11.16
N ARG A 179 -13.39 -2.89 -11.00
CA ARG A 179 -12.95 -4.05 -11.79
C ARG A 179 -12.17 -5.03 -10.90
N PRO A 180 -12.09 -6.32 -11.29
CA PRO A 180 -11.42 -7.33 -10.50
C PRO A 180 -9.98 -6.95 -10.17
N LEU A 181 -9.65 -6.82 -8.89
CA LEU A 181 -8.30 -6.50 -8.41
C LEU A 181 -7.67 -5.26 -9.06
N ILE A 182 -8.48 -4.26 -9.44
CA ILE A 182 -7.98 -3.05 -10.11
C ILE A 182 -6.97 -2.26 -9.28
N PHE A 183 -7.14 -2.25 -7.96
CA PHE A 183 -6.17 -1.67 -7.05
C PHE A 183 -4.81 -2.38 -7.23
N LEU A 184 -4.73 -3.70 -7.20
CA LEU A 184 -3.47 -4.43 -7.36
C LEU A 184 -2.83 -4.17 -8.72
N LEU A 185 -3.64 -4.15 -9.79
CA LEU A 185 -3.18 -3.79 -11.12
C LEU A 185 -2.55 -2.38 -11.11
N ALA A 186 -3.27 -1.39 -10.57
CA ALA A 186 -2.79 -0.01 -10.49
C ALA A 186 -1.48 0.10 -9.71
N HIS A 187 -1.33 -0.64 -8.60
CA HIS A 187 -0.08 -0.67 -7.85
C HIS A 187 1.09 -1.20 -8.68
N ILE A 188 0.88 -2.29 -9.42
CA ILE A 188 1.94 -2.89 -10.26
C ILE A 188 2.28 -1.97 -11.44
N VAL A 189 1.29 -1.31 -12.05
CA VAL A 189 1.51 -0.37 -13.16
C VAL A 189 2.23 0.88 -12.70
N TYR A 190 1.86 1.42 -11.53
CA TYR A 190 2.38 2.67 -11.01
C TYR A 190 3.74 2.52 -10.34
N PHE A 191 3.89 1.53 -9.45
CA PHE A 191 5.14 1.27 -8.72
C PHE A 191 6.08 0.31 -9.45
N GLY A 192 5.58 -0.44 -10.43
CA GLY A 192 6.36 -1.37 -11.23
C GLY A 192 6.34 -2.81 -10.71
N PRO A 193 7.11 -3.70 -11.37
CA PRO A 193 7.03 -5.15 -11.14
C PRO A 193 7.54 -5.62 -9.77
N PHE A 194 8.20 -4.77 -8.97
CA PHE A 194 8.62 -5.18 -7.62
C PHE A 194 7.41 -5.47 -6.72
N VAL A 195 6.23 -4.87 -6.97
CA VAL A 195 5.00 -5.17 -6.23
C VAL A 195 4.65 -6.65 -6.35
N LEU A 196 4.91 -7.29 -7.51
CA LEU A 196 4.73 -8.74 -7.68
C LEU A 196 5.67 -9.54 -6.76
N LEU A 197 6.91 -9.08 -6.56
CA LEU A 197 7.80 -9.71 -5.56
C LEU A 197 7.23 -9.57 -4.16
N THR A 198 6.72 -8.39 -3.80
CA THR A 198 6.05 -8.19 -2.52
C THR A 198 4.90 -9.17 -2.35
N VAL A 199 4.05 -9.35 -3.36
CA VAL A 199 2.91 -10.30 -3.32
C VAL A 199 3.38 -11.74 -3.20
N PHE A 200 4.31 -12.20 -4.04
CA PHE A 200 4.79 -13.59 -4.00
C PHE A 200 5.52 -13.94 -2.70
N PHE A 201 6.16 -12.95 -2.08
CA PHE A 201 6.88 -13.11 -0.82
C PHE A 201 6.19 -12.43 0.35
N PHE A 202 4.88 -12.19 0.28
CA PHE A 202 4.17 -11.34 1.26
C PHE A 202 4.28 -11.88 2.69
N ARG A 203 4.22 -13.20 2.87
CA ARG A 203 4.46 -13.83 4.18
C ARG A 203 5.87 -13.53 4.73
N ARG A 204 6.90 -13.53 3.88
CA ARG A 204 8.27 -13.20 4.31
C ARG A 204 8.40 -11.70 4.56
N PHE A 205 7.80 -10.88 3.71
CA PHE A 205 7.71 -9.43 3.85
C PHE A 205 7.10 -9.02 5.20
N ALA A 206 5.93 -9.56 5.55
CA ALA A 206 5.28 -9.34 6.85
C ALA A 206 6.18 -9.74 8.02
N LYS A 207 6.84 -10.92 7.94
CA LYS A 207 7.81 -11.34 8.95
C LYS A 207 8.98 -10.36 9.10
N GLN A 208 9.51 -9.80 8.01
CA GLN A 208 10.57 -8.80 8.10
C GLN A 208 10.08 -7.52 8.79
N ILE A 209 8.87 -7.05 8.49
CA ILE A 209 8.25 -5.91 9.16
C ILE A 209 8.15 -6.14 10.68
N HIS A 210 7.67 -7.32 11.09
CA HIS A 210 7.49 -7.66 12.51
C HIS A 210 8.81 -7.70 13.29
N ARG A 211 9.93 -8.03 12.65
CA ARG A 211 11.27 -8.02 13.28
C ARG A 211 11.73 -6.61 13.70
N PHE A 212 11.17 -5.56 13.10
CA PHE A 212 11.49 -4.18 13.48
C PHE A 212 10.62 -3.67 14.64
N GLY A 213 9.71 -4.50 15.15
CA GLY A 213 8.92 -4.25 16.34
C GLY A 213 7.49 -3.80 16.07
N LEU A 214 6.81 -3.43 17.15
CA LEU A 214 5.38 -3.08 17.12
C LEU A 214 5.10 -1.82 16.28
N GLY A 215 5.95 -0.79 16.38
CA GLY A 215 5.76 0.47 15.66
C GLY A 215 5.77 0.30 14.15
N MET A 216 6.77 -0.40 13.61
CA MET A 216 6.84 -0.71 12.18
C MET A 216 5.66 -1.57 11.73
N SER A 217 5.23 -2.53 12.56
CA SER A 217 4.07 -3.38 12.25
C SER A 217 2.77 -2.57 12.15
N LEU A 218 2.50 -1.70 13.13
CA LEU A 218 1.33 -0.83 13.14
C LEU A 218 1.36 0.19 12.00
N PHE A 219 2.53 0.79 11.74
CA PHE A 219 2.74 1.70 10.61
C PHE A 219 2.41 1.02 9.29
N MET A 220 2.90 -0.19 9.06
CA MET A 220 2.63 -0.94 7.84
C MET A 220 1.17 -1.39 7.76
N LEU A 221 0.56 -1.87 8.86
CA LEU A 221 -0.86 -2.25 8.87
C LEU A 221 -1.77 -1.09 8.47
N MET A 222 -1.51 0.12 8.99
CA MET A 222 -2.24 1.32 8.60
C MET A 222 -2.16 1.56 7.08
N HIS A 223 -0.97 1.44 6.49
CA HIS A 223 -0.80 1.65 5.05
C HIS A 223 -1.30 0.47 4.19
N LEU A 224 -1.32 -0.75 4.72
CA LEU A 224 -1.87 -1.92 4.02
C LEU A 224 -3.38 -1.77 3.79
N VAL A 225 -4.13 -1.16 4.71
CA VAL A 225 -5.55 -0.82 4.48
C VAL A 225 -5.72 0.05 3.23
N LEU A 226 -4.81 0.99 3.05
CA LEU A 226 -4.83 1.93 1.95
C LEU A 226 -4.38 1.32 0.62
N THR A 227 -3.81 0.11 0.60
CA THR A 227 -3.52 -0.62 -0.66
C THR A 227 -4.77 -1.07 -1.39
N LEU A 228 -5.93 -0.95 -0.75
CA LEU A 228 -7.24 -1.09 -1.40
C LEU A 228 -7.59 0.14 -2.25
N ASP A 229 -6.94 1.28 -2.02
CA ASP A 229 -7.08 2.47 -2.85
C ASP A 229 -6.44 2.22 -4.21
N SER A 230 -7.23 2.34 -5.27
CA SER A 230 -6.74 2.15 -6.63
C SER A 230 -6.00 3.40 -7.17
N GLU A 231 -6.07 4.54 -6.48
CA GLU A 231 -5.19 5.68 -6.70
C GLU A 231 -3.87 5.52 -5.95
N THR A 232 -3.01 4.66 -6.49
CA THR A 232 -1.71 4.29 -5.90
C THR A 232 -0.83 5.47 -5.49
N ARG A 233 -0.97 6.63 -6.13
CA ARG A 233 -0.24 7.85 -5.74
C ARG A 233 -0.42 8.22 -4.26
N HIS A 234 -1.55 7.91 -3.63
CA HIS A 234 -1.80 8.17 -2.21
C HIS A 234 -0.84 7.43 -1.27
N LEU A 235 -0.22 6.35 -1.76
CA LEU A 235 0.73 5.49 -1.04
C LEU A 235 2.19 5.75 -1.39
N VAL A 236 2.49 6.75 -2.22
CA VAL A 236 3.86 6.98 -2.70
C VAL A 236 4.83 7.29 -1.55
N ASN A 237 4.34 7.83 -0.43
CA ASN A 237 5.11 8.09 0.78
C ASN A 237 5.59 6.83 1.52
N VAL A 238 4.91 5.68 1.35
CA VAL A 238 5.31 4.41 1.99
C VAL A 238 6.10 3.50 1.04
N LEU A 239 6.21 3.88 -0.23
CA LEU A 239 6.97 3.13 -1.24
C LEU A 239 8.40 2.75 -0.77
N PRO A 240 9.20 3.64 -0.14
CA PRO A 240 10.53 3.28 0.34
C PRO A 240 10.53 2.12 1.35
N PHE A 241 9.51 2.06 2.22
CA PHE A 241 9.36 0.96 3.18
C PHE A 241 9.05 -0.35 2.44
N PHE A 242 8.08 -0.34 1.51
CA PHE A 242 7.74 -1.51 0.71
C PHE A 242 8.95 -2.05 -0.05
N VAL A 243 9.72 -1.18 -0.72
CA VAL A 243 10.91 -1.59 -1.47
C VAL A 243 11.95 -2.20 -0.53
N ALA A 244 12.28 -1.53 0.58
CA ALA A 244 13.29 -2.01 1.53
C ALA A 244 12.92 -3.37 2.15
N PHE A 245 11.67 -3.52 2.63
CA PHE A 245 11.23 -4.78 3.23
C PHE A 245 11.03 -5.89 2.20
N THR A 246 10.71 -5.56 0.95
CA THR A 246 10.66 -6.54 -0.14
C THR A 246 12.07 -7.03 -0.47
N ALA A 247 13.05 -6.14 -0.55
CA ALA A 247 14.45 -6.50 -0.73
C ALA A 247 14.93 -7.43 0.39
N LEU A 248 14.62 -7.13 1.66
CA LEU A 248 14.92 -8.02 2.79
C LEU A 248 14.21 -9.38 2.70
N ALA A 249 12.96 -9.41 2.22
CA ALA A 249 12.19 -10.65 2.09
C ALA A 249 12.75 -11.62 1.02
N VAL A 250 13.43 -11.07 0.01
CA VAL A 250 14.04 -11.84 -1.08
C VAL A 250 15.55 -11.97 -0.98
N ASN A 251 16.20 -11.34 0.03
CA ASN A 251 17.65 -11.24 0.15
C ASN A 251 18.37 -12.60 0.20
N ASP A 252 17.73 -13.63 0.79
CA ASP A 252 18.35 -14.95 0.88
C ASP A 252 18.41 -15.65 -0.50
N LEU A 253 17.61 -15.21 -1.47
CA LEU A 253 17.51 -15.86 -2.78
C LEU A 253 18.68 -15.43 -3.67
N ARG A 254 19.32 -16.42 -4.30
CA ARG A 254 20.42 -16.19 -5.25
C ARG A 254 19.85 -15.97 -6.65
N TRP A 255 19.51 -14.73 -6.96
CA TRP A 255 19.01 -14.39 -8.28
C TRP A 255 20.14 -14.36 -9.32
N PRO A 256 19.91 -14.88 -10.53
CA PRO A 256 20.87 -14.72 -11.61
C PRO A 256 20.91 -13.26 -12.06
N ARG A 257 22.05 -12.76 -12.54
CA ARG A 257 22.22 -11.35 -12.93
C ARG A 257 21.17 -10.86 -13.93
N TRP A 258 20.76 -11.72 -14.86
CA TRP A 258 19.74 -11.39 -15.86
C TRP A 258 18.36 -11.11 -15.26
N PHE A 259 18.06 -11.61 -14.06
CA PHE A 259 16.79 -11.34 -13.38
C PHE A 259 16.64 -9.85 -13.07
N TYR A 260 17.71 -9.22 -12.58
CA TYR A 260 17.72 -7.78 -12.28
C TYR A 260 17.56 -6.93 -13.54
N TRP A 261 18.25 -7.32 -14.62
CA TRP A 261 18.10 -6.66 -15.92
C TRP A 261 16.69 -6.83 -16.49
N GLY A 262 16.12 -8.03 -16.39
CA GLY A 262 14.74 -8.29 -16.80
C GLY A 262 13.75 -7.43 -16.01
N LEU A 263 13.91 -7.33 -14.69
CA LEU A 263 13.08 -6.48 -13.84
C LEU A 263 13.21 -4.99 -14.21
N ALA A 264 14.42 -4.52 -14.48
CA ALA A 264 14.68 -3.14 -14.90
C ALA A 264 14.04 -2.82 -16.26
N VAL A 265 14.19 -3.72 -17.24
CA VAL A 265 13.58 -3.57 -18.58
C VAL A 265 12.05 -3.55 -18.45
N VAL A 266 11.46 -4.49 -17.71
CA VAL A 266 10.01 -4.49 -17.46
C VAL A 266 9.59 -3.19 -16.79
N GLY A 267 10.33 -2.71 -15.79
CA GLY A 267 10.06 -1.44 -15.11
C GLY A 267 10.02 -0.24 -16.06
N ILE A 268 11.03 -0.11 -16.94
CA ILE A 268 11.09 0.96 -17.96
C ILE A 268 9.93 0.85 -18.95
N LEU A 269 9.59 -0.35 -19.39
CA LEU A 269 8.46 -0.56 -20.30
C LEU A 269 7.12 -0.21 -19.63
N THR A 270 6.94 -0.59 -18.37
CA THR A 270 5.70 -0.33 -17.62
C THR A 270 5.53 1.12 -17.20
N SER A 271 6.64 1.87 -17.00
CA SER A 271 6.61 3.28 -16.62
C SER A 271 6.13 4.19 -17.74
N LYS A 272 6.27 3.74 -18.99
CA LYS A 272 5.79 4.45 -20.19
C LYS A 272 6.31 5.89 -20.30
N THR A 273 7.47 6.18 -19.72
CA THR A 273 8.10 7.51 -19.75
C THR A 273 8.49 7.96 -21.17
N PHE A 274 8.51 7.03 -22.12
CA PHE A 274 8.73 7.27 -23.55
C PHE A 274 7.47 7.76 -24.29
N ILE A 275 6.29 7.77 -23.65
CA ILE A 275 5.07 8.28 -24.27
C ILE A 275 4.98 9.79 -24.05
N HIS A 276 4.93 10.54 -25.14
CA HIS A 276 4.75 11.99 -25.11
C HIS A 276 3.26 12.37 -25.04
N PHE A 277 2.92 13.32 -24.18
CA PHE A 277 1.59 13.94 -24.16
C PHE A 277 1.45 14.85 -25.39
N GLY A 278 0.60 14.46 -26.34
CA GLY A 278 0.27 15.25 -27.54
C GLY A 278 -0.67 16.44 -27.26
N THR A 279 -1.12 17.13 -28.31
CA THR A 279 -2.06 18.26 -28.20
C THR A 279 -3.42 17.80 -27.67
N LEU A 280 -3.84 18.37 -26.53
CA LEU A 280 -5.05 18.08 -25.77
C LEU A 280 -6.33 18.52 -26.51
N SER A 281 -6.83 17.71 -27.43
CA SER A 281 -8.20 17.84 -27.94
C SER A 281 -8.98 16.56 -27.61
N GLY A 282 -10.20 16.69 -27.08
CA GLY A 282 -11.10 15.58 -26.71
C GLY A 282 -10.91 14.99 -25.30
N SER A 283 -11.59 13.86 -25.02
CA SER A 283 -11.66 13.27 -23.67
C SER A 283 -10.35 12.59 -23.24
N GLU A 284 -9.85 12.94 -22.06
CA GLU A 284 -8.68 12.31 -21.43
C GLU A 284 -9.00 10.96 -20.77
N PHE A 285 -10.29 10.55 -20.77
CA PHE A 285 -10.75 9.28 -20.20
C PHE A 285 -10.91 8.16 -21.24
N GLU A 286 -10.63 8.44 -22.50
CA GLU A 286 -10.77 7.49 -23.59
C GLU A 286 -9.43 7.21 -24.26
N PHE A 287 -9.14 5.94 -24.53
CA PHE A 287 -7.98 5.55 -25.32
C PHE A 287 -8.20 5.97 -26.79
N PRO A 288 -7.20 6.52 -27.50
CA PRO A 288 -5.77 6.59 -27.16
C PRO A 288 -5.34 7.80 -26.32
N ARG A 289 -6.24 8.71 -25.94
CA ARG A 289 -5.87 9.95 -25.25
C ARG A 289 -5.66 9.80 -23.74
N GLN A 290 -6.02 8.64 -23.19
CA GLN A 290 -5.89 8.29 -21.78
C GLN A 290 -4.45 8.06 -21.29
N TRP A 291 -3.41 8.57 -21.97
CA TRP A 291 -2.02 8.26 -21.64
C TRP A 291 -1.64 8.59 -20.18
N TYR A 292 -2.23 9.63 -19.61
CA TYR A 292 -2.02 9.98 -18.20
C TYR A 292 -2.85 9.07 -17.28
N PHE A 293 -4.17 9.06 -17.48
CA PHE A 293 -5.14 8.40 -16.61
C PHE A 293 -5.12 6.86 -16.65
N MET A 294 -4.56 6.25 -17.70
CA MET A 294 -4.45 4.79 -17.80
C MET A 294 -3.51 4.19 -16.74
N ASN A 295 -2.79 5.01 -15.96
CA ASN A 295 -1.93 4.57 -14.86
C ASN A 295 -2.57 4.81 -13.47
N HIS A 296 -3.79 5.35 -13.42
CA HIS A 296 -4.53 5.63 -12.20
C HIS A 296 -5.75 4.73 -12.12
N GLY A 297 -5.82 3.85 -11.12
CA GLY A 297 -6.77 2.73 -11.05
C GLY A 297 -8.23 3.05 -11.40
N PRO A 298 -8.88 4.06 -10.79
CA PRO A 298 -10.29 4.35 -11.08
C PRO A 298 -10.50 4.78 -12.54
N TRP A 299 -9.47 5.36 -13.14
CA TRP A 299 -9.51 6.05 -14.42
C TRP A 299 -8.98 5.21 -15.56
N ILE A 300 -8.54 3.97 -15.35
CA ILE A 300 -8.14 3.07 -16.45
C ILE A 300 -9.40 2.73 -17.26
N ASN A 301 -9.38 2.83 -18.60
CA ASN A 301 -10.52 2.35 -19.41
C ASN A 301 -10.52 0.80 -19.47
N ASN A 302 -11.60 0.21 -19.98
CA ASN A 302 -11.73 -1.25 -20.03
C ASN A 302 -10.66 -1.89 -20.92
N ASP A 303 -10.37 -1.30 -22.07
CA ASP A 303 -9.40 -1.87 -23.02
C ASP A 303 -7.99 -1.88 -22.43
N MET A 304 -7.55 -0.76 -21.84
CA MET A 304 -6.24 -0.70 -21.19
C MET A 304 -6.18 -1.52 -19.91
N TYR A 305 -7.28 -1.67 -19.18
CA TYR A 305 -7.35 -2.59 -18.05
C TYR A 305 -7.05 -4.03 -18.50
N VAL A 306 -7.66 -4.49 -19.60
CA VAL A 306 -7.39 -5.83 -20.16
C VAL A 306 -5.95 -5.94 -20.66
N VAL A 307 -5.47 -4.98 -21.46
CA VAL A 307 -4.10 -5.00 -22.01
C VAL A 307 -3.06 -5.03 -20.89
N GLN A 308 -3.16 -4.13 -19.91
CA GLN A 308 -2.23 -4.07 -18.79
C GLN A 308 -2.34 -5.33 -17.91
N GLY A 309 -3.56 -5.83 -17.71
CA GLY A 309 -3.81 -7.09 -17.00
C GLY A 309 -3.10 -8.28 -17.64
N VAL A 310 -3.23 -8.45 -18.95
CA VAL A 310 -2.54 -9.53 -19.70
C VAL A 310 -1.03 -9.40 -19.58
N VAL A 311 -0.48 -8.21 -19.79
CA VAL A 311 0.98 -7.97 -19.66
C VAL A 311 1.46 -8.32 -18.25
N ILE A 312 0.75 -7.88 -17.22
CA ILE A 312 1.13 -8.15 -15.82
C ILE A 312 0.99 -9.62 -15.46
N LEU A 313 -0.03 -10.33 -15.98
CA LEU A 313 -0.16 -11.77 -15.80
C LEU A 313 1.01 -12.54 -16.43
N LEU A 314 1.47 -12.14 -17.61
CA LEU A 314 2.65 -12.73 -18.26
C LEU A 314 3.93 -12.49 -17.44
N VAL A 315 4.13 -11.26 -16.95
CA VAL A 315 5.26 -10.92 -16.07
C VAL A 315 5.19 -11.74 -14.77
N ALA A 316 4.01 -11.82 -14.14
CA ALA A 316 3.80 -12.59 -12.91
C ALA A 316 4.06 -14.09 -13.13
N ALA A 317 3.58 -14.67 -14.23
CA ALA A 317 3.83 -16.07 -14.58
C ALA A 317 5.32 -16.35 -14.80
N GLY A 318 6.02 -15.47 -15.53
CA GLY A 318 7.46 -15.55 -15.73
C GLY A 318 8.23 -15.47 -14.41
N MET A 319 7.90 -14.50 -13.54
CA MET A 319 8.51 -14.36 -12.22
C MET A 319 8.25 -15.59 -11.34
N PHE A 320 7.02 -16.12 -11.35
CA PHE A 320 6.67 -17.32 -10.61
C PHE A 320 7.47 -18.54 -11.07
N TRP A 321 7.62 -18.74 -12.38
CA TRP A 321 8.44 -19.83 -12.93
C TRP A 321 9.90 -19.73 -12.45
N ILE A 322 10.48 -18.53 -12.46
CA ILE A 322 11.85 -18.30 -11.97
C ILE A 322 11.95 -18.62 -10.48
N ILE A 323 10.97 -18.18 -9.68
CA ILE A 323 10.91 -18.47 -8.24
C ILE A 323 10.87 -19.98 -7.98
N GLN A 324 10.06 -20.72 -8.72
CA GLN A 324 9.96 -22.18 -8.58
C GLN A 324 11.27 -22.87 -8.94
N LYS A 325 11.91 -22.46 -10.04
CA LYS A 325 13.22 -22.98 -10.45
C LYS A 325 14.27 -22.74 -9.35
N GLN A 326 14.31 -21.55 -8.75
CA GLN A 326 15.22 -21.24 -7.65
C GLN A 326 14.98 -22.09 -6.40
N ARG A 327 13.72 -22.39 -6.07
CA ARG A 327 13.37 -23.28 -4.94
C ARG A 327 13.83 -24.71 -5.20
N SER A 328 13.66 -25.22 -6.42
CA SER A 328 14.10 -26.57 -6.79
C SER A 328 15.61 -26.74 -6.63
N LEU A 329 16.41 -25.75 -7.05
CA LEU A 329 17.87 -25.80 -6.94
C LEU A 329 18.37 -25.84 -5.50
N ARG A 330 17.68 -25.17 -4.57
CA ARG A 330 18.01 -25.20 -3.13
C ARG A 330 17.78 -26.54 -2.47
N ASN A 331 16.81 -27.32 -2.96
CA ASN A 331 16.52 -28.64 -2.40
C ASN A 331 17.49 -29.73 -2.89
N VAL A 332 18.37 -29.42 -3.85
CA VAL A 332 19.33 -30.35 -4.47
C VAL A 332 20.76 -30.13 -3.95
N SER A 333 21.03 -29.03 -3.25
CA SER A 333 22.30 -28.82 -2.54
C SER A 333 22.30 -29.62 -1.22
N PRO A 334 23.21 -30.61 -1.06
CA PRO A 334 23.29 -31.48 0.12
C PRO A 334 23.64 -30.73 1.41
#